data_AF-A0A957FLT1-F1
#
_entry.id   AF-A0A957FLT1-F1
#
_cell.length_a   1.000
_cell.length_b   1.000
_cell.length_c   1.000
_cell.angle_alpha   90.00
_cell.angle_beta   90.00
_cell.angle_gamma   90.00
#
_symmetry.space_group_name_H-M   'P 1'
#
loop_
_entity.id
_entity.type
_entity.pdbx_description
1 polymer ?
#
loop_
_entity_poly.entity_id
_entity_poly.type
_entity_poly.pdbx_seq_one_letter_code
_entity_poly.pdbx_strand_id
1 'polypeptide(L)'
;MATLLDTLRQLIARLQGRTATPAEAALLTGLMRALEVTSEDELSCGVVYDLMDQYAEAKLRGEDMGEITPLIEMHLLMCGHCREEFEMLLEMMQMPTAASKLQSS
;
A
#
# COMPACT_ATOMS: atom_id res chain seq x y z
N MET A 1 50.24 27.04 9.32
CA MET A 1 49.32 27.82 10.18
C MET A 1 47.97 27.80 9.49
N ALA A 2 46.97 27.14 10.07
CA ALA A 2 45.63 27.08 9.48
C ALA A 2 45.08 28.50 9.37
N THR A 3 44.51 28.86 8.22
CA THR A 3 43.98 30.21 8.00
C THR A 3 42.63 30.35 8.68
N LEU A 4 42.26 31.59 9.03
CA LEU A 4 40.94 31.91 9.59
C LEU A 4 39.80 31.33 8.72
N LEU A 5 40.01 31.29 7.40
CA LEU A 5 39.08 30.73 6.43
C LEU A 5 38.90 29.21 6.58
N ASP A 6 39.97 28.48 6.88
CA ASP A 6 39.93 27.04 7.12
C ASP A 6 39.20 26.71 8.42
N THR A 7 39.42 27.50 9.46
CA THR A 7 38.72 27.35 10.75
C THR A 7 37.23 27.62 10.60
N LEU A 8 36.84 28.65 9.83
CA LEU A 8 35.45 28.95 9.52
C LEU A 8 34.76 27.85 8.71
N ARG A 9 35.43 27.28 7.70
CA ARG A 9 34.91 26.13 6.94
C ARG A 9 34.68 24.91 7.82
N GLN A 10 35.63 24.60 8.71
CA GLN A 10 35.50 23.47 9.64
C GLN A 10 34.37 23.67 10.66
N LEU A 11 34.12 24.92 11.08
CA LEU A 11 33.04 25.25 12.01
C LEU A 11 31.66 25.15 11.33
N ILE A 12 31.53 25.63 10.09
CA ILE A 12 30.30 25.49 9.29
C ILE A 12 29.99 24.00 9.04
N ALA A 13 30.99 23.18 8.69
CA ALA A 13 30.80 21.74 8.52
C ALA A 13 30.42 21.01 9.82
N ARG A 14 30.86 21.52 10.98
CA ARG A 14 30.47 21.00 12.30
C ARG A 14 29.07 21.44 12.74
N LEU A 15 28.61 22.60 12.27
CA LEU A 15 27.28 23.16 12.57
C LEU A 15 26.20 22.68 11.58
N GLN A 16 26.59 22.28 10.37
CA GLN A 16 25.71 21.62 9.42
C GLN A 16 25.41 20.20 9.93
N GLY A 17 24.39 20.13 10.78
CA GLY A 17 23.81 18.89 11.29
C GLY A 17 23.66 17.88 10.16
N ARG A 18 24.23 16.69 10.40
CA ARG A 18 24.35 15.59 9.46
C ARG A 18 23.09 15.48 8.60
N THR A 19 23.21 15.80 7.31
CA THR A 19 22.12 15.56 6.37
C THR A 19 21.96 14.05 6.25
N ALA A 20 20.73 13.56 6.40
CA ALA A 20 20.44 12.14 6.22
C ALA A 20 20.93 11.70 4.83
N THR A 21 21.64 10.58 4.80
CA THR A 21 21.98 9.93 3.53
C THR A 21 20.69 9.55 2.79
N PRO A 22 20.74 9.37 1.46
CA PRO A 22 19.57 8.92 0.69
C PRO A 22 18.96 7.62 1.22
N ALA A 23 19.79 6.71 1.75
CA ALA A 23 19.35 5.46 2.36
C ALA A 23 18.61 5.68 3.70
N GLU A 24 19.12 6.57 4.56
CA GLU A 24 18.46 6.95 5.82
C GLU A 24 17.11 7.64 5.54
N ALA A 25 17.04 8.51 4.52
CA ALA A 25 15.81 9.17 4.11
C ALA A 25 14.77 8.17 3.55
N ALA A 26 15.20 7.20 2.76
CA ALA A 26 14.34 6.13 2.25
C ALA A 26 13.79 5.25 3.38
N LEU A 27 14.64 4.90 4.36
CA LEU A 27 14.23 4.13 5.54
C LEU A 27 13.18 4.89 6.37
N LEU A 28 13.41 6.18 6.65
CA LEU A 28 12.46 7.03 7.36
C LEU A 28 11.12 7.16 6.62
N THR A 29 11.16 7.30 5.30
CA THR A 29 9.95 7.36 4.46
C THR A 29 9.15 6.05 4.52
N GLY A 30 9.84 4.91 4.47
CA GLY A 30 9.20 3.59 4.63
C GLY A 30 8.59 3.42 6.02
N LEU A 31 9.28 3.87 7.07
CA LEU A 31 8.77 3.82 8.44
C LEU A 31 7.55 4.73 8.64
N MET A 32 7.56 5.95 8.09
CA MET A 32 6.38 6.84 8.14
C MET A 32 5.18 6.22 7.44
N ARG A 33 5.36 5.64 6.24
CA ARG A 33 4.28 4.93 5.54
C ARG A 33 3.75 3.75 6.36
N ALA A 34 4.62 2.99 7.02
CA ALA A 34 4.18 1.88 7.86
C ALA A 34 3.34 2.35 9.06
N LEU A 35 3.65 3.51 9.63
CA LEU A 35 2.89 4.12 10.73
C LEU A 35 1.58 4.79 10.25
N GLU A 36 1.56 5.39 9.06
CA GLU A 36 0.35 5.98 8.48
C GLU A 36 -0.75 4.94 8.22
N VAL A 37 -0.35 3.68 8.06
CA VAL A 37 -1.23 2.57 7.72
C VAL A 37 -1.73 1.85 8.99
N THR A 38 -1.26 2.24 10.19
CA THR A 38 -1.87 1.77 11.45
C THR A 38 -3.15 2.57 11.73
N SER A 39 -4.31 1.90 11.64
CA SER A 39 -5.63 2.47 11.95
C SER A 39 -6.27 1.69 13.09
N GLU A 40 -7.01 2.37 13.97
CA GLU A 40 -7.83 1.70 14.99
C GLU A 40 -8.97 0.88 14.36
N ASP A 41 -9.44 1.31 13.17
CA ASP A 41 -10.51 0.70 12.40
C ASP A 41 -9.96 -0.23 11.29
N GLU A 42 -9.10 -1.18 11.65
CA GLU A 42 -8.63 -2.20 10.70
C GLU A 42 -9.62 -3.38 10.61
N LEU A 43 -9.98 -3.76 9.38
CA LEU A 43 -10.73 -5.00 9.17
C LEU A 43 -9.84 -6.20 9.47
N SER A 44 -10.34 -7.16 10.25
CA SER A 44 -9.68 -8.46 10.36
C SER A 44 -9.75 -9.20 9.03
N CYS A 45 -8.80 -10.11 8.77
CA CYS A 45 -8.81 -10.95 7.57
C CYS A 45 -10.17 -11.65 7.37
N GLY A 46 -10.79 -12.15 8.44
CA GLY A 46 -12.09 -12.83 8.38
C GLY A 46 -13.20 -11.95 7.82
N VAL A 47 -13.25 -10.68 8.25
CA VAL A 47 -14.25 -9.73 7.74
C VAL A 47 -13.98 -9.39 6.28
N VAL A 48 -12.71 -9.27 5.87
CA VAL A 48 -12.36 -9.06 4.47
C VAL A 48 -12.76 -10.27 3.62
N TYR A 49 -12.50 -11.50 4.09
CA TYR A 49 -12.93 -12.72 3.41
C TYR A 49 -14.44 -12.75 3.17
N ASP A 50 -15.24 -12.41 4.18
CA ASP A 50 -16.71 -12.41 4.09
C ASP A 50 -17.24 -11.36 3.07
N LEU A 51 -16.50 -10.27 2.88
CA LEU A 51 -16.88 -9.18 1.96
C LEU A 51 -16.21 -9.28 0.58
N MET A 52 -15.25 -10.19 0.40
CA MET A 52 -14.36 -10.20 -0.75
C MET A 52 -15.09 -10.42 -2.08
N ASP A 53 -16.07 -11.33 -2.13
CA ASP A 53 -16.87 -11.59 -3.33
C ASP A 53 -17.67 -10.35 -3.75
N GLN A 54 -18.34 -9.71 -2.79
CA GLN A 54 -19.13 -8.49 -3.00
C GLN A 54 -18.24 -7.34 -3.47
N TYR A 55 -17.06 -7.22 -2.87
CA TYR A 55 -16.09 -6.20 -3.24
C TYR A 55 -15.51 -6.44 -4.64
N ALA A 56 -15.20 -7.69 -5.01
CA ALA A 56 -14.71 -8.04 -6.34
C ALA A 56 -15.73 -7.71 -7.44
N GLU A 57 -17.02 -8.03 -7.21
CA GLU A 57 -18.10 -7.64 -8.11
C GLU A 57 -18.23 -6.12 -8.24
N ALA A 58 -18.26 -5.40 -7.11
CA ALA A 58 -18.33 -3.94 -7.10
C ALA A 58 -17.15 -3.33 -7.86
N LYS A 59 -15.93 -3.85 -7.66
CA LYS A 59 -14.71 -3.39 -8.34
C LYS A 59 -14.80 -3.59 -9.86
N LEU A 60 -15.30 -4.72 -10.33
CA LEU A 60 -15.49 -4.99 -11.76
C LEU A 60 -16.57 -4.10 -12.39
N ARG A 61 -17.61 -3.73 -11.63
CA ARG A 61 -18.64 -2.78 -12.06
C ARG A 61 -18.23 -1.31 -11.94
N GLY A 62 -17.11 -1.02 -11.28
CA GLY A 62 -16.68 0.35 -10.96
C GLY A 62 -17.58 1.01 -9.90
N GLU A 63 -18.23 0.23 -9.06
CA GLU A 63 -19.10 0.66 -7.97
C GLU A 63 -18.29 0.86 -6.67
N ASP A 64 -18.76 1.79 -5.85
CA ASP A 64 -18.19 2.08 -4.53
C ASP A 64 -19.12 1.54 -3.43
N MET A 65 -18.54 0.82 -2.45
CA MET A 65 -19.24 0.33 -1.25
C MET A 65 -19.24 1.37 -0.11
N GLY A 66 -18.87 2.61 -0.39
CA GLY A 66 -18.86 3.71 0.56
C GLY A 66 -17.69 3.58 1.54
N GLU A 67 -17.98 3.72 2.84
CA GLU A 67 -16.95 3.76 3.89
C GLU A 67 -16.16 2.45 4.03
N ILE A 68 -16.69 1.33 3.53
CA ILE A 68 -16.03 0.00 3.57
C ILE A 68 -14.91 -0.13 2.54
N THR A 69 -15.05 0.50 1.36
CA THR A 69 -14.07 0.42 0.27
C THR A 69 -12.64 0.78 0.73
N PRO A 70 -12.39 1.95 1.34
CA PRO A 70 -11.03 2.31 1.77
C PRO A 70 -10.48 1.38 2.86
N LEU A 71 -11.33 0.79 3.70
CA LEU A 71 -10.90 -0.15 4.75
C LEU A 71 -10.45 -1.50 4.18
N ILE A 72 -11.16 -2.00 3.17
CA ILE A 72 -10.74 -3.21 2.44
C ILE A 72 -9.44 -2.94 1.68
N GLU A 73 -9.33 -1.82 0.96
CA GLU A 73 -8.11 -1.46 0.23
C GLU A 73 -6.89 -1.33 1.17
N MET A 74 -7.08 -0.74 2.35
CA MET A 74 -6.05 -0.67 3.38
C MET A 74 -5.60 -2.06 3.83
N HIS A 75 -6.53 -2.97 4.08
CA HIS A 75 -6.20 -4.33 4.49
C HIS A 75 -5.44 -5.10 3.39
N LEU A 76 -5.84 -4.98 2.12
CA LEU A 76 -5.13 -5.63 1.00
C LEU A 76 -3.71 -5.05 0.79
N LEU A 77 -3.49 -3.80 1.16
CA LEU A 77 -2.15 -3.19 1.16
C LEU A 77 -1.24 -3.84 2.22
N MET A 78 -1.78 -4.14 3.41
CA MET A 78 -1.03 -4.69 4.54
C MET A 78 -0.90 -6.22 4.53
N CYS A 79 -1.96 -6.92 4.15
CA CYS A 79 -2.07 -8.37 4.23
C CYS A 79 -1.82 -9.00 2.86
N GLY A 80 -0.60 -9.54 2.67
CA GLY A 80 -0.23 -10.22 1.43
C GLY A 80 -1.15 -11.38 1.06
N HIS A 81 -1.59 -12.15 2.06
CA HIS A 81 -2.47 -13.30 1.82
C HIS A 81 -3.85 -12.88 1.29
N CYS A 82 -4.51 -11.89 1.92
CA CYS A 82 -5.81 -11.40 1.44
C CYS A 82 -5.70 -10.76 0.05
N ARG A 83 -4.59 -10.09 -0.25
CA ARG A 83 -4.32 -9.55 -1.59
C ARG A 83 -4.20 -10.63 -2.64
N GLU A 84 -3.40 -11.67 -2.39
CA GLU A 84 -3.21 -12.78 -3.32
C GLU A 84 -4.55 -13.49 -3.61
N GLU A 85 -5.36 -13.77 -2.58
CA GLU A 85 -6.69 -14.37 -2.74
C GLU A 85 -7.63 -13.47 -3.57
N PHE A 86 -7.63 -12.16 -3.31
CA PHE A 86 -8.43 -11.20 -4.07
C PHE A 86 -8.01 -11.11 -5.55
N GLU A 87 -6.71 -11.08 -5.82
CA GLU A 87 -6.17 -11.05 -7.19
C GLU A 87 -6.54 -12.33 -7.95
N MET A 88 -6.40 -13.51 -7.32
CA MET A 88 -6.83 -14.78 -7.90
C MET A 88 -8.33 -14.80 -8.22
N LEU A 89 -9.17 -14.28 -7.31
CA LEU A 89 -10.60 -14.18 -7.53
C LEU A 89 -10.91 -13.30 -8.75
N LEU A 90 -10.30 -12.11 -8.84
CA LEU A 90 -10.48 -11.21 -9.98
C LEU A 90 -10.04 -11.83 -11.31
N GLU A 91 -8.93 -12.58 -11.30
CA GLU A 91 -8.47 -13.32 -12.47
C GLU A 91 -9.53 -14.34 -12.91
N MET A 92 -10.01 -15.19 -11.99
CA MET A 92 -11.02 -16.21 -12.28
C MET A 92 -12.32 -15.62 -12.82
N MET A 93 -12.77 -14.47 -12.28
CA MET A 93 -13.98 -13.79 -12.74
C MET A 93 -13.85 -13.20 -14.16
N GLN A 94 -12.64 -12.82 -14.58
CA GLN A 94 -12.36 -12.28 -15.90
C GLN A 94 -12.06 -13.38 -16.95
N MET A 95 -11.82 -14.62 -16.50
CA MET A 95 -11.64 -15.73 -17.44
C MET A 95 -12.94 -15.96 -18.23
N PRO A 96 -12.86 -16.10 -19.57
CA PRO A 96 -14.02 -16.46 -20.37
C PRO A 96 -14.56 -17.82 -19.93
N THR A 97 -15.71 -17.84 -19.27
CA THR A 97 -16.33 -19.09 -18.85
C THR A 97 -16.82 -19.86 -20.09
N ALA A 98 -16.51 -21.16 -20.16
CA ALA A 98 -17.01 -22.03 -21.24
C ALA A 98 -18.55 -22.11 -21.28
N ALA A 99 -19.23 -21.68 -20.21
CA ALA A 99 -20.68 -21.60 -20.11
C ALA A 99 -21.33 -20.56 -21.06
N SER A 100 -20.59 -19.52 -21.48
CA SER A 100 -21.10 -18.50 -22.42
C SER A 100 -21.22 -19.03 -23.86
N LYS A 101 -20.46 -20.08 -24.23
CA LYS A 101 -20.47 -20.65 -25.60
C LYS A 101 -21.62 -21.61 -25.90
N LEU A 102 -22.45 -21.96 -24.92
CA LEU A 102 -23.54 -22.93 -25.08
C LEU A 102 -24.94 -22.30 -25.17
N GLN A 103 -25.06 -20.97 -25.06
CA GLN A 103 -26.36 -20.26 -25.13
C GLN A 103 -26.63 -19.59 -26.49
N SER A 104 -25.82 -19.87 -27.51
CA SER A 104 -25.93 -19.28 -28.85
C SER A 104 -25.89 -20.30 -30.00
N SER A 105 -26.39 -21.52 -29.78
CA SER A 105 -26.70 -22.50 -30.85
C SER A 105 -28.15 -22.97 -30.79
#